data_AF-A0A967SE33-F1
#
_entry.id   AF-A0A967SE33-F1
#
_cell.length_a   1.000
_cell.length_b   1.000
_cell.length_c   1.000
_cell.angle_alpha   90.00
_cell.angle_beta   90.00
_cell.angle_gamma   90.00
#
_symmetry.space_group_name_H-M   'P 1'
#
loop_
_entity.id
_entity.type
_entity.pdbx_description
1 polymer ?
#
loop_
_entity_poly.entity_id
_entity_poly.type
_entity_poly.pdbx_seq_one_letter_code
_entity_poly.pdbx_strand_id
1 'polypeptide(L)'
;MMPAGDVAGPDDETGPPAPYVPAAESPAEATFKAVAAGIMFGILFGAANAYLGLRAGLTISTSIPVAVMTVALFRALRAGGVRSSILEANLSQTVGSASSSVASGVIFTLPALFLWGFDTNLLQITILAMSGGFLGILFMIPLRPFLIVREHDNLPYPEGTACAEVLKAAETGGSRARNVFLGLGVGALMKGITGWVRAVPDDLEVNIPFLKKGQLGSDVSAALFGVGYILGPKIATIMVGGGLLSWLVIIPVIAYWGEGLASPLYPETQLLIRDMEPSLIWTRYVRYIGAGAVATGGLITLIRSIPTMIESFRIGAAQIRDRIASGTVAKVLRTENDLSLRVVGIGAGIIFLALTLVPQAFSSIDFTVGRAVAAFLVVLF
;
A
#
# COMPACT_ATOMS: atom_id res chain seq x y z
N MET A 1 17.20 4.15 33.03
CA MET A 1 16.66 3.14 33.97
C MET A 1 15.73 3.87 34.94
N MET A 2 14.45 3.90 34.59
CA MET A 2 13.31 4.21 35.44
C MET A 2 12.20 3.26 34.96
N PRO A 3 11.45 2.63 35.87
CA PRO A 3 10.54 1.55 35.51
C PRO A 3 9.30 2.14 34.82
N ALA A 4 8.92 1.55 33.69
CA ALA A 4 7.63 1.80 33.08
C ALA A 4 6.57 1.26 34.05
N GLY A 5 5.85 2.18 34.69
CA GLY A 5 4.75 1.85 35.58
C GLY A 5 3.64 1.17 34.82
N ASP A 6 3.17 0.07 35.41
CA ASP A 6 1.86 -0.51 35.20
C ASP A 6 0.80 0.58 35.13
N VAL A 7 0.14 0.67 33.98
CA VAL A 7 -1.21 1.23 33.89
C VAL A 7 -2.11 0.05 33.53
N ALA A 8 -2.35 -0.81 34.52
CA ALA A 8 -3.44 -1.78 34.47
C ALA A 8 -4.77 -0.98 34.49
N GLY A 9 -5.35 -0.80 33.31
CA GLY A 9 -6.75 -0.35 33.15
C GLY A 9 -7.70 -1.55 33.27
N PRO A 10 -8.94 -1.36 33.74
CA PRO A 10 -9.85 -2.45 34.05
C PRO A 10 -10.56 -2.90 32.78
N ASP A 11 -9.92 -3.73 31.96
CA ASP A 11 -10.54 -4.56 30.91
C ASP A 11 -9.56 -5.70 30.58
N ASP A 12 -9.37 -6.61 31.53
CA ASP A 12 -8.82 -7.94 31.26
C ASP A 12 -9.93 -8.80 30.62
N GLU A 13 -10.42 -8.37 29.45
CA GLU A 13 -11.27 -9.17 28.58
C GLU A 13 -10.37 -9.89 27.58
N THR A 14 -10.00 -11.13 27.92
CA THR A 14 -9.33 -12.10 27.04
C THR A 14 -10.26 -12.62 25.93
N GLY A 15 -11.04 -11.72 25.32
CA GLY A 15 -11.94 -11.98 24.20
C GLY A 15 -11.50 -11.20 22.96
N PRO A 16 -11.80 -11.69 21.74
CA PRO A 16 -11.55 -10.94 20.53
C PRO A 16 -12.30 -9.59 20.56
N PRO A 17 -11.73 -8.52 19.98
CA PRO A 17 -12.33 -7.18 20.00
C PRO A 17 -13.77 -7.20 19.50
N ALA A 18 -14.69 -6.63 20.29
CA ALA A 18 -16.10 -6.60 19.94
C ALA A 18 -16.36 -5.74 18.69
N PRO A 19 -17.06 -6.24 17.67
CA PRO A 19 -17.35 -5.48 16.46
C PRO A 19 -18.34 -4.34 16.76
N TYR A 20 -18.12 -3.18 16.13
CA TYR A 20 -18.99 -2.01 16.32
C TYR A 20 -20.45 -2.28 15.94
N VAL A 21 -20.69 -3.07 14.87
CA VAL A 21 -22.02 -3.62 14.57
C VAL A 21 -22.06 -5.08 15.06
N PRO A 22 -22.91 -5.42 16.05
CA PRO A 22 -23.00 -6.77 16.58
C PRO A 22 -23.29 -7.82 15.51
N ALA A 23 -22.87 -9.07 15.75
CA ALA A 23 -23.17 -10.18 14.84
C ALA A 23 -24.66 -10.53 14.76
N ALA A 24 -25.46 -10.10 15.75
CA ALA A 24 -26.92 -10.26 15.77
C ALA A 24 -27.64 -9.27 14.84
N GLU A 25 -27.01 -8.13 14.51
CA GLU A 25 -27.57 -7.14 13.61
C GLU A 25 -27.14 -7.43 12.16
N SER A 26 -28.06 -7.17 11.21
CA SER A 26 -27.82 -7.36 9.78
C SER A 26 -28.27 -6.13 8.98
N PRO A 27 -27.63 -4.96 9.17
CA PRO A 27 -27.92 -3.78 8.35
C PRO A 27 -27.40 -4.01 6.92
N ALA A 28 -27.87 -3.19 5.97
CA ALA A 28 -27.40 -3.29 4.58
C ALA A 28 -25.86 -3.10 4.49
N GLU A 29 -25.18 -3.92 3.69
CA GLU A 29 -23.72 -3.85 3.49
C GLU A 29 -23.38 -3.69 2.00
N ALA A 30 -23.71 -4.71 1.20
CA ALA A 30 -23.43 -4.77 -0.24
C ALA A 30 -24.60 -4.26 -1.06
N THR A 31 -24.70 -2.93 -1.20
CA THR A 31 -25.68 -2.29 -2.08
C THR A 31 -25.02 -1.69 -3.31
N PHE A 32 -25.82 -1.52 -4.38
CA PHE A 32 -25.33 -0.95 -5.63
C PHE A 32 -24.67 0.42 -5.43
N LYS A 33 -25.24 1.30 -4.60
CA LYS A 33 -24.68 2.63 -4.32
C LYS A 33 -23.32 2.55 -3.61
N ALA A 34 -23.11 1.56 -2.73
CA ALA A 34 -21.83 1.36 -2.04
C ALA A 34 -20.74 0.87 -2.99
N VAL A 35 -21.07 -0.11 -3.81
CA VAL A 35 -20.16 -0.62 -4.84
C VAL A 35 -19.83 0.48 -5.86
N ALA A 36 -20.83 1.20 -6.36
CA ALA A 36 -20.65 2.27 -7.33
C ALA A 36 -19.81 3.42 -6.78
N ALA A 37 -20.08 3.88 -5.54
CA ALA A 37 -19.26 4.90 -4.88
C ALA A 37 -17.81 4.42 -4.70
N GLY A 38 -17.62 3.16 -4.28
CA GLY A 38 -16.30 2.57 -4.13
C GLY A 38 -15.53 2.49 -5.45
N ILE A 39 -16.17 2.07 -6.54
CA ILE A 39 -15.56 2.05 -7.89
C ILE A 39 -15.19 3.46 -8.34
N MET A 40 -16.10 4.42 -8.19
CA MET A 40 -15.88 5.81 -8.58
C MET A 40 -14.66 6.41 -7.85
N PHE A 41 -14.60 6.28 -6.52
CA PHE A 41 -13.44 6.74 -5.75
C PHE A 41 -12.19 5.91 -6.02
N GLY A 42 -12.32 4.60 -6.26
CA GLY A 42 -11.21 3.72 -6.62
C GLY A 42 -10.56 4.10 -7.95
N ILE A 43 -11.34 4.50 -8.97
CA ILE A 43 -10.78 4.99 -10.24
C ILE A 43 -10.00 6.29 -10.00
N LEU A 44 -10.59 7.24 -9.26
CA LEU A 44 -9.96 8.53 -8.97
C LEU A 44 -8.65 8.38 -8.19
N PHE A 45 -8.70 7.67 -7.06
CA PHE A 45 -7.57 7.51 -6.16
C PHE A 45 -6.55 6.49 -6.67
N GLY A 46 -6.99 5.47 -7.41
CA GLY A 46 -6.11 4.52 -8.08
C GLY A 46 -5.23 5.22 -9.12
N ALA A 47 -5.81 6.10 -9.94
CA ALA A 47 -5.05 6.91 -10.90
C ALA A 47 -4.06 7.86 -10.21
N ALA A 48 -4.50 8.55 -9.16
CA ALA A 48 -3.63 9.43 -8.38
C ALA A 48 -2.46 8.67 -7.74
N ASN A 49 -2.71 7.49 -7.18
CA ASN A 49 -1.68 6.66 -6.58
C ASN A 49 -0.73 6.05 -7.59
N ALA A 50 -1.21 5.65 -8.77
CA ALA A 50 -0.32 5.18 -9.82
C ALA A 50 0.66 6.29 -10.25
N TYR A 51 0.17 7.52 -10.44
CA TYR A 51 1.00 8.67 -10.76
C TYR A 51 2.01 8.99 -9.64
N LEU A 52 1.55 9.11 -8.40
CA LEU A 52 2.41 9.42 -7.26
C LEU A 52 3.44 8.31 -7.02
N GLY A 53 3.04 7.06 -7.16
CA GLY A 53 3.93 5.91 -7.02
C GLY A 53 5.02 5.88 -8.09
N LEU A 54 4.70 6.17 -9.35
CA LEU A 54 5.69 6.27 -10.43
C LEU A 54 6.61 7.48 -10.30
N ARG A 55 6.09 8.61 -9.76
CA ARG A 55 6.87 9.84 -9.60
C ARG A 55 7.77 9.82 -8.36
N ALA A 56 7.22 9.45 -7.21
CA ALA A 56 7.87 9.56 -5.91
C ALA A 56 8.42 8.23 -5.39
N GLY A 57 8.09 7.10 -6.03
CA GLY A 57 8.46 5.76 -5.56
C GLY A 57 7.71 5.31 -4.30
N LEU A 58 6.72 6.09 -3.84
CA LEU A 58 5.93 5.85 -2.65
C LEU A 58 4.44 5.97 -2.98
N THR A 59 3.62 5.07 -2.46
CA THR A 59 2.16 5.16 -2.57
C THR A 59 1.56 5.77 -1.30
N ILE A 60 0.40 6.40 -1.45
CA ILE A 60 -0.31 7.04 -0.34
C ILE A 60 -1.50 6.17 0.02
N SER A 61 -1.80 6.04 1.32
CA SER A 61 -3.01 5.36 1.76
C SER A 61 -4.26 6.11 1.29
N THR A 62 -5.04 5.46 0.42
CA THR A 62 -6.30 6.01 -0.10
C THR A 62 -7.48 5.66 0.80
N SER A 63 -7.28 4.75 1.75
CA SER A 63 -8.29 4.24 2.66
C SER A 63 -8.99 5.36 3.44
N ILE A 64 -8.22 6.27 4.05
CA ILE A 64 -8.76 7.38 4.86
C ILE A 64 -9.51 8.40 3.99
N PRO A 65 -8.93 8.95 2.90
CA PRO A 65 -9.65 9.85 2.00
C PRO A 65 -10.95 9.25 1.46
N VAL A 66 -10.92 7.97 1.03
CA VAL A 66 -12.11 7.30 0.51
C VAL A 66 -13.16 7.17 1.62
N ALA A 67 -12.79 6.80 2.84
CA ALA A 67 -13.72 6.73 3.98
C ALA A 67 -14.47 8.06 4.18
N VAL A 68 -13.74 9.17 4.22
CA VAL A 68 -14.30 10.52 4.41
C VAL A 68 -15.21 10.90 3.22
N MET A 69 -14.76 10.66 1.99
CA MET A 69 -15.48 11.03 0.78
C MET A 69 -16.76 10.20 0.59
N THR A 70 -16.72 8.90 0.88
CA THR A 70 -17.89 8.02 0.89
C THR A 70 -18.92 8.47 1.91
N VAL A 71 -18.49 8.79 3.13
CA VAL A 71 -19.38 9.37 4.15
C VAL A 71 -20.00 10.67 3.65
N ALA A 72 -19.20 11.56 3.08
CA ALA A 72 -19.68 12.86 2.58
C ALA A 72 -20.74 12.67 1.50
N LEU A 73 -20.48 11.77 0.56
CA LEU A 73 -21.40 11.40 -0.52
C LEU A 73 -22.69 10.81 0.03
N PHE A 74 -22.61 9.84 0.95
CA PHE A 74 -23.79 9.23 1.54
C PHE A 74 -24.60 10.20 2.39
N ARG A 75 -23.95 11.14 3.07
CA ARG A 75 -24.64 12.22 3.78
C ARG A 75 -25.37 13.16 2.83
N ALA A 76 -24.77 13.49 1.68
CA ALA A 76 -25.44 14.27 0.64
C ALA A 76 -26.64 13.51 0.05
N LEU A 77 -26.50 12.21 -0.23
CA LEU A 77 -27.60 11.37 -0.69
C LEU A 77 -28.70 11.21 0.36
N ARG A 78 -28.35 11.24 1.66
CA ARG A 78 -29.32 11.22 2.76
C ARG A 78 -30.17 12.48 2.82
N ALA A 79 -29.64 13.63 2.41
CA ALA A 79 -30.45 14.84 2.22
C ALA A 79 -31.51 14.68 1.12
N GLY A 80 -31.26 13.80 0.15
CA GLY A 80 -32.23 13.36 -0.87
C GLY A 80 -33.08 12.14 -0.49
N GLY A 81 -33.09 11.72 0.79
CA GLY A 81 -33.92 10.62 1.29
C GLY A 81 -33.29 9.22 1.23
N VAL A 82 -32.05 9.08 0.74
CA VAL A 82 -31.37 7.78 0.66
C VAL A 82 -30.75 7.42 2.02
N ARG A 83 -31.26 6.38 2.68
CA ARG A 83 -30.65 5.86 3.92
C ARG A 83 -29.31 5.19 3.61
N SER A 84 -28.35 5.31 4.52
CA SER A 84 -27.05 4.64 4.41
C SER A 84 -26.63 4.05 5.75
N SER A 85 -25.98 2.89 5.76
CA SER A 85 -25.37 2.29 6.96
C SER A 85 -23.86 2.55 7.01
N ILE A 86 -23.26 2.41 8.20
CA ILE A 86 -21.79 2.39 8.34
C ILE A 86 -21.13 1.24 7.55
N LEU A 87 -21.81 0.09 7.42
CA LEU A 87 -21.29 -1.07 6.68
C LEU A 87 -21.27 -0.83 5.17
N GLU A 88 -22.23 -0.08 4.62
CA GLU A 88 -22.19 0.38 3.22
C GLU A 88 -21.01 1.33 2.98
N ALA A 89 -20.72 2.20 3.95
CA ALA A 89 -19.59 3.13 3.84
C ALA A 89 -18.25 2.40 3.95
N ASN A 90 -18.16 1.43 4.87
CA ASN A 90 -17.02 0.53 5.02
C ASN A 90 -16.76 -0.29 3.75
N LEU A 91 -17.80 -0.85 3.13
CA LEU A 91 -17.67 -1.58 1.87
C LEU A 91 -17.18 -0.68 0.74
N SER A 92 -17.79 0.48 0.56
CA SER A 92 -17.37 1.45 -0.45
C SER A 92 -15.92 1.89 -0.25
N GLN A 93 -15.51 2.11 1.01
CA GLN A 93 -14.13 2.39 1.36
C GLN A 93 -13.20 1.24 0.98
N THR A 94 -13.57 0.00 1.30
CA THR A 94 -12.78 -1.20 1.01
C THR A 94 -12.59 -1.40 -0.50
N VAL A 95 -13.66 -1.22 -1.28
CA VAL A 95 -13.60 -1.26 -2.75
C VAL A 95 -12.71 -0.15 -3.29
N GLY A 96 -12.86 1.07 -2.78
CA GLY A 96 -12.03 2.20 -3.20
C GLY A 96 -10.55 2.03 -2.84
N SER A 97 -10.22 1.51 -1.66
CA SER A 97 -8.83 1.25 -1.25
C SER A 97 -8.23 0.03 -1.95
N ALA A 98 -9.02 -0.95 -2.39
CA ALA A 98 -8.50 -2.07 -3.18
C ALA A 98 -7.78 -1.60 -4.46
N SER A 99 -8.19 -0.45 -5.01
CA SER A 99 -7.52 0.17 -6.16
C SER A 99 -6.05 0.52 -5.89
N SER A 100 -5.69 0.93 -4.66
CA SER A 100 -4.30 1.26 -4.33
C SER A 100 -3.42 0.03 -4.25
N SER A 101 -3.96 -1.10 -3.80
CA SER A 101 -3.24 -2.38 -3.76
C SER A 101 -2.94 -2.87 -5.16
N VAL A 102 -3.92 -2.81 -6.06
CA VAL A 102 -3.72 -3.17 -7.47
C VAL A 102 -2.76 -2.20 -8.15
N ALA A 103 -2.92 -0.89 -7.94
CA ALA A 103 -2.02 0.12 -8.49
C ALA A 103 -0.57 -0.10 -8.03
N SER A 104 -0.35 -0.41 -6.75
CA SER A 104 0.98 -0.72 -6.19
C SER A 104 1.63 -1.91 -6.90
N GLY A 105 0.88 -3.00 -7.11
CA GLY A 105 1.40 -4.15 -7.86
C GLY A 105 1.80 -3.79 -9.30
N VAL A 106 1.01 -2.95 -9.97
CA VAL A 106 1.24 -2.51 -11.35
C VAL A 106 2.45 -1.58 -11.46
N ILE A 107 2.58 -0.57 -10.60
CA ILE A 107 3.68 0.41 -10.68
C ILE A 107 5.05 -0.18 -10.36
N PHE A 108 5.13 -1.30 -9.65
CA PHE A 108 6.41 -1.94 -9.34
C PHE A 108 6.83 -2.95 -10.40
N THR A 109 5.86 -3.58 -11.08
CA THR A 109 6.12 -4.62 -12.07
C THR A 109 6.29 -4.05 -13.49
N LEU A 110 5.45 -3.11 -13.90
CA LEU A 110 5.47 -2.61 -15.28
C LEU A 110 6.72 -1.83 -15.64
N PRO A 111 7.26 -0.91 -14.81
CA PRO A 111 8.50 -0.22 -15.16
C PRO A 111 9.66 -1.19 -15.38
N ALA A 112 9.72 -2.30 -14.66
CA ALA A 112 10.73 -3.33 -14.89
C ALA A 112 10.58 -3.99 -16.27
N LEU A 113 9.35 -4.30 -16.70
CA LEU A 113 9.09 -4.83 -18.04
C LEU A 113 9.49 -3.83 -19.14
N PHE A 114 9.16 -2.55 -18.97
CA PHE A 114 9.58 -1.50 -19.90
C PHE A 114 11.10 -1.33 -19.95
N LEU A 115 11.79 -1.40 -18.80
CA LEU A 115 13.26 -1.32 -18.74
C LEU A 115 13.95 -2.53 -19.41
N TRP A 116 13.31 -3.69 -19.42
CA TRP A 116 13.77 -4.87 -20.17
C TRP A 116 13.43 -4.83 -21.66
N GLY A 117 12.78 -3.77 -22.13
CA GLY A 117 12.44 -3.60 -23.55
C GLY A 117 11.24 -4.43 -24.01
N PHE A 118 10.37 -4.87 -23.08
CA PHE A 118 9.13 -5.55 -23.46
C PHE A 118 8.04 -4.54 -23.84
N ASP A 119 7.45 -4.73 -25.02
CA ASP A 119 6.27 -4.01 -25.47
C ASP A 119 5.00 -4.50 -24.74
N THR A 120 4.73 -3.93 -23.56
CA THR A 120 3.53 -4.30 -22.80
C THR A 120 2.29 -3.62 -23.36
N ASN A 121 1.33 -4.42 -23.83
CA ASN A 121 0.04 -3.93 -24.30
C ASN A 121 -0.88 -3.59 -23.10
N LEU A 122 -1.74 -2.58 -23.23
CA LEU A 122 -2.78 -2.25 -22.25
C LEU A 122 -3.62 -3.46 -21.86
N LEU A 123 -3.94 -4.34 -22.82
CA LEU A 123 -4.68 -5.57 -22.53
C LEU A 123 -3.88 -6.51 -21.59
N GLN A 124 -2.58 -6.67 -21.84
CA GLN A 124 -1.70 -7.50 -21.01
C GLN A 124 -1.60 -6.93 -19.59
N ILE A 125 -1.41 -5.62 -19.48
CA ILE A 125 -1.39 -4.89 -18.21
C ILE A 125 -2.69 -5.14 -17.45
N THR A 126 -3.82 -5.02 -18.13
CA THR A 126 -5.16 -5.19 -17.54
C THR A 126 -5.36 -6.61 -17.03
N ILE A 127 -5.02 -7.62 -17.84
CA ILE A 127 -5.16 -9.04 -17.45
C ILE A 127 -4.29 -9.34 -16.23
N LEU A 128 -3.02 -8.94 -16.24
CA LEU A 128 -2.11 -9.19 -15.13
C LEU A 128 -2.55 -8.48 -13.84
N ALA A 129 -2.96 -7.20 -13.96
CA ALA A 129 -3.47 -6.43 -12.82
C ALA A 129 -4.76 -7.03 -12.24
N MET A 130 -5.69 -7.46 -13.11
CA MET A 130 -6.93 -8.12 -12.69
C MET A 130 -6.64 -9.46 -12.02
N SER A 131 -5.83 -10.31 -12.62
CA SER A 131 -5.45 -11.61 -12.07
C SER A 131 -4.77 -11.47 -10.70
N GLY A 132 -3.81 -10.56 -10.57
CA GLY A 132 -3.16 -10.27 -9.28
C GLY A 132 -4.13 -9.71 -8.24
N GLY A 133 -5.02 -8.79 -8.63
CA GLY A 133 -6.06 -8.25 -7.75
C GLY A 133 -7.02 -9.32 -7.23
N PHE A 134 -7.50 -10.21 -8.10
CA PHE A 134 -8.36 -11.32 -7.70
C PHE A 134 -7.63 -12.33 -6.81
N LEU A 135 -6.38 -12.70 -7.15
CA LEU A 135 -5.57 -13.60 -6.30
C LEU A 135 -5.37 -13.01 -4.90
N GLY A 136 -5.07 -11.71 -4.80
CA GLY A 136 -4.93 -11.02 -3.52
C GLY A 136 -6.20 -11.11 -2.68
N ILE A 137 -7.38 -10.87 -3.26
CA ILE A 137 -8.67 -11.00 -2.56
C ILE A 137 -8.91 -12.46 -2.12
N LEU A 138 -8.64 -13.43 -3.00
CA LEU A 138 -8.86 -14.85 -2.74
C LEU A 138 -7.95 -15.37 -1.61
N PHE A 139 -6.66 -15.04 -1.64
CA PHE A 139 -5.71 -15.47 -0.61
C PHE A 139 -5.85 -14.71 0.72
N MET A 140 -6.46 -13.51 0.72
CA MET A 140 -6.76 -12.82 1.97
C MET A 140 -7.76 -13.59 2.84
N ILE A 141 -8.65 -14.39 2.24
CA ILE A 141 -9.65 -15.19 2.96
C ILE A 141 -9.00 -16.17 3.96
N PRO A 142 -8.14 -17.12 3.54
CA PRO A 142 -7.46 -18.00 4.48
C PRO A 142 -6.48 -17.28 5.41
N LEU A 143 -5.92 -16.14 4.99
CA LEU A 143 -4.91 -15.42 5.76
C LEU A 143 -5.51 -14.49 6.84
N ARG A 144 -6.74 -13.99 6.67
CA ARG A 144 -7.36 -13.03 7.61
C ARG A 144 -7.30 -13.47 9.08
N PRO A 145 -7.67 -14.70 9.46
CA PRO A 145 -7.64 -15.10 10.87
C PRO A 145 -6.22 -15.04 11.47
N PHE A 146 -5.20 -15.33 10.66
CA PHE A 146 -3.81 -15.33 11.09
C PHE A 146 -3.21 -13.93 11.14
N LEU A 147 -3.47 -13.12 10.11
CA LEU A 147 -2.83 -11.81 9.96
C LEU A 147 -3.59 -10.68 10.64
N ILE A 148 -4.89 -10.84 10.91
CA ILE A 148 -5.75 -9.77 11.46
C ILE A 148 -6.33 -10.16 12.80
N VAL A 149 -6.98 -11.33 12.90
CA VAL A 149 -7.74 -11.68 14.12
C VAL A 149 -6.81 -12.05 15.26
N ARG A 150 -5.84 -12.93 15.03
CA ARG A 150 -4.90 -13.39 16.08
C ARG A 150 -3.83 -12.36 16.43
N GLU A 151 -3.43 -11.55 15.45
CA GLU A 151 -2.41 -10.52 15.61
C GLU A 151 -3.03 -9.14 15.89
N HIS A 152 -4.31 -9.08 16.31
CA HIS A 152 -5.01 -7.81 16.52
C HIS A 152 -4.31 -6.93 17.55
N ASP A 153 -3.85 -7.54 18.65
CA ASP A 153 -3.23 -6.83 19.78
C ASP A 153 -1.71 -6.67 19.64
N ASN A 154 -1.09 -7.44 18.75
CA ASN A 154 0.36 -7.41 18.51
C ASN A 154 0.75 -6.41 17.43
N LEU A 155 -0.08 -6.25 16.40
CA LEU A 155 0.22 -5.38 15.26
C LEU A 155 -0.55 -4.05 15.39
N PRO A 156 0.12 -2.90 15.29
CA PRO A 156 -0.59 -1.63 15.18
C PRO A 156 -1.25 -1.58 13.80
N TYR A 157 -2.59 -1.42 13.75
CA TYR A 157 -3.36 -1.18 12.52
C TYR A 157 -3.73 0.31 12.36
N PRO A 158 -2.77 1.26 12.32
CA PRO A 158 -3.05 2.69 12.45
C PRO A 158 -4.00 3.19 11.37
N GLU A 159 -3.83 2.73 10.12
CA GLU A 159 -4.70 3.12 9.01
C GLU A 159 -6.11 2.56 9.14
N GLY A 160 -6.22 1.26 9.47
CA GLY A 160 -7.52 0.60 9.67
C GLY A 160 -8.30 1.22 10.82
N THR A 161 -7.63 1.49 11.93
CA THR A 161 -8.21 2.17 13.10
C THR A 161 -8.61 3.61 12.76
N ALA A 162 -7.78 4.37 12.04
CA ALA A 162 -8.14 5.71 11.61
C ALA A 162 -9.36 5.72 10.68
N CYS A 163 -9.45 4.78 9.74
CA CYS A 163 -10.62 4.64 8.87
C CYS A 163 -11.87 4.30 9.67
N ALA A 164 -11.78 3.35 10.61
CA ALA A 164 -12.88 2.99 11.49
C ALA A 164 -13.37 4.19 12.32
N GLU A 165 -12.46 4.96 12.90
CA GLU A 165 -12.81 6.16 13.66
C GLU A 165 -13.45 7.25 12.79
N VAL A 166 -13.01 7.43 11.55
CA VAL A 166 -13.68 8.32 10.57
C VAL A 166 -15.11 7.87 10.30
N LEU A 167 -15.32 6.57 10.04
CA LEU A 167 -16.65 6.02 9.78
C LEU A 167 -17.58 6.11 11.00
N LYS A 168 -17.06 5.84 12.21
CA LYS A 168 -17.82 5.99 13.46
C LYS A 168 -18.15 7.44 13.76
N ALA A 169 -17.17 8.35 13.62
CA ALA A 169 -17.36 9.79 13.83
C ALA A 169 -18.39 10.38 12.85
N ALA A 170 -18.41 9.88 11.63
CA ALA A 170 -19.38 10.24 10.62
C ALA A 170 -20.81 9.82 10.97
N GLU A 171 -20.99 8.62 11.52
CA GLU A 171 -22.31 8.08 11.88
C GLU A 171 -22.87 8.73 13.15
N THR A 172 -22.04 8.91 14.18
CA THR A 172 -22.43 9.58 15.43
C THR A 172 -22.71 11.07 15.25
N GLY A 173 -22.08 11.73 14.27
CA GLY A 173 -22.28 13.14 13.98
C GLY A 173 -21.71 14.08 15.05
N GLY A 174 -22.10 15.36 15.01
CA GLY A 174 -21.68 16.35 16.02
C GLY A 174 -20.24 16.86 15.86
N SER A 175 -19.57 17.13 16.99
CA SER A 175 -18.25 17.76 17.03
C SER A 175 -17.13 16.92 16.40
N ARG A 176 -17.21 15.59 16.52
CA ARG A 176 -16.24 14.65 15.91
C ARG A 176 -16.30 14.68 14.38
N ALA A 177 -17.49 14.66 13.79
CA ALA A 177 -17.65 14.81 12.34
C ALA A 177 -17.13 16.18 11.85
N ARG A 178 -17.41 17.27 12.59
CA ARG A 178 -16.95 18.62 12.23
C ARG A 178 -15.42 18.68 12.09
N ASN A 179 -14.69 18.04 12.98
CA ASN A 179 -13.22 18.05 12.94
C ASN A 179 -12.67 17.32 11.70
N VAL A 180 -13.28 16.20 11.30
CA VAL A 180 -12.88 15.46 10.09
C VAL A 180 -13.09 16.31 8.83
N PHE A 181 -14.27 16.94 8.70
CA PHE A 181 -14.57 17.80 7.55
C PHE A 181 -13.73 19.09 7.54
N LEU A 182 -13.46 19.67 8.71
CA LEU A 182 -12.57 20.82 8.84
C LEU A 182 -11.15 20.46 8.40
N GLY A 183 -10.63 19.31 8.84
CA GLY A 183 -9.32 18.80 8.42
C GLY A 183 -9.23 18.62 6.90
N LEU A 184 -10.27 18.05 6.28
CA LEU A 184 -10.35 17.91 4.83
C LEU A 184 -10.34 19.29 4.13
N GLY A 185 -11.12 20.24 4.63
CA GLY A 185 -11.19 21.60 4.09
C GLY A 185 -9.86 22.35 4.20
N VAL A 186 -9.21 22.29 5.36
CA VAL A 186 -7.88 22.88 5.58
C VAL A 186 -6.83 22.23 4.69
N GLY A 187 -6.86 20.90 4.55
CA GLY A 187 -5.95 20.17 3.64
C GLY A 187 -6.15 20.57 2.18
N ALA A 188 -7.39 20.69 1.73
CA ALA A 188 -7.71 21.15 0.37
C ALA A 188 -7.27 22.59 0.13
N LEU A 189 -7.48 23.48 1.11
CA LEU A 189 -7.04 24.88 1.04
C LEU A 189 -5.51 24.98 1.01
N MET A 190 -4.80 24.25 1.88
CA MET A 190 -3.34 24.17 1.86
C MET A 190 -2.82 23.67 0.51
N LYS A 191 -3.41 22.60 -0.05
CA LYS A 191 -3.02 22.09 -1.37
C LYS A 191 -3.34 23.07 -2.49
N GLY A 192 -4.43 23.82 -2.38
CA GLY A 192 -4.76 24.92 -3.29
C GLY A 192 -3.70 26.01 -3.27
N ILE A 193 -3.28 26.45 -2.08
CA ILE A 193 -2.26 27.48 -1.90
C ILE A 193 -0.89 27.01 -2.40
N THR A 194 -0.44 25.82 -1.98
CA THR A 194 0.89 25.31 -2.37
C THR A 194 0.93 24.89 -3.83
N GLY A 195 -0.12 24.26 -4.35
CA GLY A 195 -0.14 23.73 -5.71
C GLY A 195 -0.58 24.72 -6.80
N TRP A 196 -1.67 25.46 -6.57
CA TRP A 196 -2.28 26.31 -7.61
C TRP A 196 -1.75 27.74 -7.58
N VAL A 197 -1.50 28.27 -6.38
CA VAL A 197 -0.98 29.64 -6.19
C VAL A 197 0.55 29.67 -6.28
N ARG A 198 1.24 28.52 -6.14
CA ARG A 198 2.72 28.40 -6.10
C ARG A 198 3.38 29.44 -5.18
N ALA A 199 2.72 29.73 -4.05
CA ALA A 199 3.16 30.77 -3.13
C ALA A 199 4.43 30.38 -2.35
N VAL A 200 4.81 29.10 -2.38
CA VAL A 200 6.02 28.55 -1.76
C VAL A 200 6.88 27.96 -2.88
N PRO A 201 8.20 28.24 -2.92
CA PRO A 201 9.10 27.56 -3.85
C PRO A 201 9.02 26.05 -3.65
N ASP A 202 8.79 25.29 -4.73
CA ASP A 202 8.65 23.83 -4.68
C ASP A 202 9.98 23.15 -4.25
N ASP A 203 11.12 23.77 -4.59
CA ASP A 203 12.45 23.24 -4.32
C ASP A 203 13.29 24.26 -3.55
N LEU A 204 13.65 23.92 -2.31
CA LEU A 204 14.56 24.71 -1.49
C LEU A 204 15.90 23.97 -1.40
N GLU A 205 16.86 24.39 -2.21
CA GLU A 205 18.20 23.80 -2.28
C GLU A 205 19.22 24.67 -1.52
N VAL A 206 19.81 24.11 -0.47
CA VAL A 206 20.88 24.75 0.30
C VAL A 206 22.16 23.94 0.14
N ASN A 207 23.16 24.55 -0.48
CA ASN A 207 24.52 23.99 -0.54
C ASN A 207 25.16 24.06 0.85
N ILE A 208 25.75 22.96 1.32
CA ILE A 208 26.46 22.94 2.60
C ILE A 208 27.94 23.30 2.36
N PRO A 209 28.42 24.47 2.84
CA PRO A 209 29.73 25.01 2.45
C PRO A 209 30.91 24.14 2.88
N PHE A 210 30.75 23.27 3.88
CA PHE A 210 31.80 22.39 4.39
C PHE A 210 31.80 20.98 3.78
N LEU A 211 30.79 20.63 2.95
CA LEU A 211 30.67 19.32 2.32
C LEU A 211 30.77 19.45 0.81
N LYS A 212 31.79 18.82 0.20
CA LYS A 212 31.94 18.81 -1.26
C LYS A 212 30.70 18.21 -1.90
N LYS A 213 30.04 18.97 -2.78
CA LYS A 213 28.84 18.53 -3.51
C LYS A 213 27.69 18.08 -2.59
N GLY A 214 27.72 18.47 -1.30
CA GLY A 214 26.65 18.20 -0.35
C GLY A 214 25.55 19.25 -0.44
N GLN A 215 24.32 18.79 -0.68
CA GLN A 215 23.15 19.65 -0.82
C GLN A 215 22.03 19.18 0.08
N LEU A 216 21.31 20.13 0.68
CA LEU A 216 20.08 19.87 1.39
C LEU A 216 18.92 20.44 0.55
N GLY A 217 18.14 19.53 -0.04
CA GLY A 217 16.91 19.85 -0.75
C GLY A 217 15.69 19.52 0.10
N SER A 218 14.67 20.37 0.07
CA SER A 218 13.35 20.07 0.64
C SER A 218 12.27 20.31 -0.41
N ASP A 219 11.49 19.27 -0.71
CA ASP A 219 10.23 19.37 -1.46
C ASP A 219 9.08 19.55 -0.46
N VAL A 220 8.34 20.66 -0.58
CA VAL A 220 7.20 20.98 0.29
C VAL A 220 5.91 20.35 -0.28
N SER A 221 5.91 19.03 -0.42
CA SER A 221 4.71 18.30 -0.82
C SER A 221 3.75 18.12 0.35
N ALA A 222 2.62 18.83 0.32
CA ALA A 222 1.54 18.68 1.30
C ALA A 222 1.04 17.22 1.43
N ALA A 223 1.12 16.44 0.34
CA ALA A 223 0.75 15.04 0.35
C ALA A 223 1.76 14.19 1.14
N LEU A 224 3.07 14.39 0.92
CA LEU A 224 4.13 13.70 1.67
C LEU A 224 4.15 14.09 3.14
N PHE A 225 3.83 15.36 3.45
CA PHE A 225 3.68 15.81 4.83
C PHE A 225 2.53 15.08 5.55
N GLY A 226 1.37 14.94 4.90
CA GLY A 226 0.24 14.17 5.44
C GLY A 226 0.58 12.70 5.65
N VAL A 227 1.27 12.06 4.69
CA VAL A 227 1.77 10.69 4.82
C VAL A 227 2.72 10.55 6.02
N GLY A 228 3.69 11.45 6.16
CA GLY A 228 4.63 11.45 7.28
C GLY A 228 3.94 11.59 8.64
N TYR A 229 2.88 12.39 8.72
CA TYR A 229 2.08 12.53 9.94
C TYR A 229 1.37 11.23 10.32
N ILE A 230 0.79 10.51 9.35
CA ILE A 230 0.10 9.23 9.59
C ILE A 230 1.08 8.13 9.99
N LEU A 231 2.22 8.03 9.31
CA LEU A 231 3.26 7.01 9.60
C LEU A 231 4.01 7.28 10.92
N GLY A 232 3.95 8.51 11.41
CA GLY A 232 4.54 8.93 12.67
C GLY A 232 6.05 9.23 12.59
N PRO A 233 6.60 9.80 13.68
CA PRO A 233 7.96 10.34 13.69
C PRO A 233 9.03 9.26 13.49
N LYS A 234 8.78 8.02 13.93
CA LYS A 234 9.76 6.93 13.80
C LYS A 234 10.05 6.61 12.33
N ILE A 235 9.02 6.40 11.53
CA ILE A 235 9.16 6.09 10.10
C ILE A 235 9.66 7.32 9.34
N ALA A 236 9.12 8.50 9.64
CA ALA A 236 9.57 9.75 9.04
C ALA A 236 11.07 10.01 9.28
N THR A 237 11.58 9.77 10.48
CA THR A 237 13.00 9.95 10.81
C THR A 237 13.89 8.98 10.04
N ILE A 238 13.44 7.72 9.86
CA ILE A 238 14.18 6.73 9.06
C ILE A 238 14.28 7.20 7.59
N MET A 239 13.19 7.72 7.03
CA MET A 239 13.16 8.25 5.66
C MET A 239 14.07 9.47 5.49
N VAL A 240 13.99 10.43 6.42
CA VAL A 240 14.90 11.59 6.45
C VAL A 240 16.35 11.13 6.59
N GLY A 241 16.62 10.16 7.46
CA GLY A 241 17.95 9.56 7.63
C GLY A 241 18.50 8.97 6.32
N GLY A 242 17.68 8.29 5.53
CA GLY A 242 18.08 7.79 4.21
C GLY A 242 18.41 8.90 3.21
N GLY A 243 17.62 9.99 3.23
CA GLY A 243 17.88 11.18 2.42
C GLY A 243 19.19 11.87 2.81
N LEU A 244 19.40 12.11 4.10
CA LEU A 244 20.63 12.72 4.63
C LEU A 244 21.86 11.84 4.37
N LEU A 245 21.75 10.52 4.55
CA LEU A 245 22.82 9.58 4.22
C LEU A 245 23.19 9.67 2.74
N SER A 246 22.21 9.72 1.86
CA SER A 246 22.43 9.82 0.41
C SER A 246 23.12 11.15 0.04
N TRP A 247 22.54 12.27 0.46
CA TRP A 247 22.94 13.61 0.00
C TRP A 247 24.12 14.21 0.75
N LEU A 248 24.30 13.88 2.04
CA LEU A 248 25.35 14.47 2.90
C LEU A 248 26.52 13.54 3.17
N VAL A 249 26.40 12.24 2.85
CA VAL A 249 27.47 11.26 3.06
C VAL A 249 27.89 10.61 1.75
N ILE A 250 26.98 9.89 1.08
CA ILE A 250 27.34 9.09 -0.10
C ILE A 250 27.80 9.99 -1.26
N ILE A 251 27.06 11.06 -1.59
CA ILE A 251 27.47 11.98 -2.67
C ILE A 251 28.83 12.62 -2.38
N PRO A 252 29.08 13.23 -1.20
CA PRO A 252 30.40 13.78 -0.90
C PRO A 252 31.53 12.74 -0.92
N VAL A 253 31.30 11.52 -0.43
CA VAL A 253 32.30 10.43 -0.49
C VAL A 253 32.63 10.06 -1.93
N ILE A 254 31.63 9.92 -2.80
CA ILE A 254 31.84 9.65 -4.23
C ILE A 254 32.58 10.82 -4.89
N ALA A 255 32.20 12.05 -4.58
CA ALA A 255 32.84 13.25 -5.12
C ALA A 255 34.32 13.33 -4.71
N TYR A 256 34.64 13.07 -3.44
CA TYR A 256 36.00 13.09 -2.93
C TYR A 256 36.86 11.98 -3.55
N TRP A 257 36.34 10.76 -3.60
CA TRP A 257 37.05 9.62 -4.18
C TRP A 257 37.24 9.76 -5.70
N GLY A 258 36.24 10.30 -6.39
CA GLY A 258 36.22 10.47 -7.85
C GLY A 258 37.10 11.60 -8.40
N GLU A 259 37.67 12.46 -7.55
CA GLU A 259 38.60 13.52 -7.97
C GLU A 259 39.87 12.96 -8.61
N GLY A 260 40.37 11.83 -8.12
CA GLY A 260 41.59 11.19 -8.60
C GLY A 260 41.43 10.39 -9.90
N LEU A 261 40.21 10.19 -10.39
CA LEU A 261 39.95 9.34 -11.54
C LEU A 261 40.26 10.06 -12.86
N ALA A 262 41.06 9.42 -13.72
CA ALA A 262 41.42 9.92 -15.05
C ALA A 262 40.49 9.42 -16.17
N SER A 263 39.59 8.47 -15.86
CA SER A 263 38.61 7.92 -16.79
C SER A 263 37.21 7.86 -16.16
N PRO A 264 36.13 7.97 -16.95
CA PRO A 264 34.77 7.76 -16.48
C PRO A 264 34.60 6.38 -15.84
N LEU A 265 33.74 6.29 -14.82
CA LEU A 265 33.42 5.06 -14.11
C LEU A 265 31.97 4.68 -14.37
N TYR A 266 31.75 3.47 -14.89
CA TYR A 266 30.42 2.91 -15.12
C TYR A 266 29.54 3.02 -13.86
N PRO A 267 28.24 3.41 -13.93
CA PRO A 267 27.38 3.46 -15.14
C PRO A 267 27.56 4.68 -16.05
N GLU A 268 28.25 5.71 -15.59
CA GLU A 268 28.53 6.89 -16.43
C GLU A 268 29.74 6.62 -17.33
N THR A 269 29.63 6.99 -18.60
CA THR A 269 30.61 6.64 -19.63
C THR A 269 31.26 7.86 -20.27
N GLN A 270 30.73 9.06 -20.03
CA GLN A 270 31.17 10.28 -20.71
C GLN A 270 31.87 11.26 -19.77
N LEU A 271 31.31 11.51 -18.58
CA LEU A 271 31.81 12.52 -17.66
C LEU A 271 32.66 11.91 -16.55
N LEU A 272 33.69 12.66 -16.11
CA LEU A 272 34.43 12.35 -14.90
C LEU A 272 33.63 12.83 -13.67
N ILE A 273 33.72 12.09 -12.56
CA ILE A 273 32.99 12.41 -11.31
C ILE A 273 33.30 13.82 -10.81
N ARG A 274 34.52 14.33 -11.05
CA ARG A 274 34.93 15.69 -10.71
C ARG A 274 34.09 16.77 -11.42
N ASP A 275 33.66 16.52 -12.65
CA ASP A 275 32.92 17.47 -13.50
C ASP A 275 31.40 17.35 -13.36
N MET A 276 30.92 16.34 -12.62
CA MET A 276 29.49 16.12 -12.43
C MET A 276 28.87 17.06 -11.39
N GLU A 277 27.65 17.53 -11.65
CA GLU A 277 26.82 18.16 -10.63
C GLU A 277 26.36 17.13 -9.57
N PRO A 278 26.10 17.52 -8.30
CA PRO A 278 25.58 16.59 -7.28
C PRO A 278 24.34 15.79 -7.73
N SER A 279 23.42 16.42 -8.45
CA SER A 279 22.21 15.81 -9.02
C SER A 279 22.53 14.66 -10.01
N LEU A 280 23.60 14.81 -10.77
CA LEU A 280 24.07 13.80 -11.71
C LEU A 280 24.74 12.63 -10.99
N ILE A 281 25.53 12.90 -9.95
CA ILE A 281 26.09 11.85 -9.06
C ILE A 281 24.96 11.06 -8.40
N TRP A 282 23.92 11.74 -7.92
CA TRP A 282 22.74 11.10 -7.36
C TRP A 282 22.07 10.16 -8.38
N THR A 283 21.81 10.66 -9.59
CA THR A 283 21.11 9.90 -10.64
C THR A 283 21.92 8.71 -11.14
N ARG A 284 23.23 8.89 -11.34
CA ARG A 284 24.11 7.90 -11.99
C ARG A 284 24.72 6.87 -11.05
N TYR A 285 24.86 7.18 -9.77
CA TYR A 285 25.47 6.25 -8.80
C TYR A 285 24.55 5.98 -7.62
N VAL A 286 24.09 7.02 -6.91
CA VAL A 286 23.34 6.84 -5.66
C VAL A 286 22.03 6.09 -5.86
N ARG A 287 21.30 6.35 -6.96
CA ARG A 287 20.08 5.59 -7.30
C ARG A 287 20.33 4.09 -7.43
N TYR A 288 21.46 3.66 -8.00
CA TYR A 288 21.80 2.25 -8.13
C TYR A 288 22.21 1.63 -6.79
N ILE A 289 22.96 2.36 -5.95
CA ILE A 289 23.29 1.94 -4.59
C ILE A 289 21.99 1.77 -3.77
N GLY A 290 21.09 2.74 -3.86
CA GLY A 290 19.78 2.71 -3.22
C GLY A 290 18.92 1.54 -3.73
N ALA A 291 18.86 1.31 -5.03
CA ALA A 291 18.16 0.16 -5.62
C ALA A 291 18.72 -1.17 -5.11
N GLY A 292 20.06 -1.29 -5.01
CA GLY A 292 20.72 -2.45 -4.41
C GLY A 292 20.35 -2.65 -2.94
N ALA A 293 20.36 -1.57 -2.14
CA ALA A 293 19.98 -1.62 -0.73
C ALA A 293 18.52 -2.05 -0.54
N VAL A 294 17.60 -1.53 -1.36
CA VAL A 294 16.18 -1.93 -1.35
C VAL A 294 16.03 -3.40 -1.74
N ALA A 295 16.71 -3.86 -2.78
CA ALA A 295 16.68 -5.26 -3.21
C ALA A 295 17.23 -6.20 -2.12
N THR A 296 18.36 -5.87 -1.50
CA THR A 296 18.92 -6.64 -0.39
C THR A 296 18.00 -6.64 0.82
N GLY A 297 17.42 -5.51 1.20
CA GLY A 297 16.44 -5.41 2.28
C GLY A 297 15.20 -6.28 2.03
N GLY A 298 14.69 -6.28 0.80
CA GLY A 298 13.59 -7.15 0.37
C GLY A 298 13.92 -8.63 0.48
N LEU A 299 15.07 -9.06 -0.03
CA LEU A 299 15.53 -10.46 0.05
C LEU A 299 15.74 -10.92 1.50
N ILE A 300 16.40 -10.10 2.33
CA ILE A 300 16.60 -10.42 3.75
C ILE A 300 15.26 -10.57 4.47
N THR A 301 14.32 -9.65 4.20
CA THR A 301 12.97 -9.71 4.80
C THR A 301 12.25 -10.98 4.37
N LEU A 302 12.26 -11.30 3.08
CA LEU A 302 11.67 -12.52 2.55
C LEU A 302 12.25 -13.76 3.24
N ILE A 303 13.58 -13.87 3.30
CA ILE A 303 14.28 -14.99 3.95
C ILE A 303 13.88 -15.11 5.43
N ARG A 304 13.79 -13.98 6.15
CA ARG A 304 13.36 -13.96 7.56
C ARG A 304 11.89 -14.32 7.75
N SER A 305 11.04 -14.06 6.75
CA SER A 305 9.61 -14.37 6.79
C SER A 305 9.28 -15.81 6.38
N ILE A 306 10.18 -16.53 5.68
CA ILE A 306 9.96 -17.93 5.27
C ILE A 306 9.52 -18.84 6.43
N PRO A 307 10.19 -18.87 7.60
CA PRO A 307 9.79 -19.73 8.71
C PRO A 307 8.35 -19.46 9.18
N THR A 308 8.00 -18.19 9.35
CA THR A 308 6.66 -17.76 9.77
C THR A 308 5.59 -18.09 8.71
N MET A 309 5.92 -17.92 7.42
CA MET A 309 5.03 -18.33 6.33
C MET A 309 4.77 -19.84 6.36
N ILE A 310 5.83 -20.65 6.47
CA ILE A 310 5.70 -22.13 6.53
C ILE A 310 4.86 -22.55 7.74
N GLU A 311 5.09 -21.98 8.91
CA GLU A 311 4.33 -22.27 10.12
C GLU A 311 2.85 -21.90 9.95
N SER A 312 2.57 -20.71 9.39
CA SER A 312 1.20 -20.25 9.10
C SER A 312 0.49 -21.19 8.11
N PHE A 313 1.18 -21.61 7.04
CA PHE A 313 0.63 -22.59 6.09
C PHE A 313 0.41 -23.95 6.73
N ARG A 314 1.31 -24.43 7.61
CA ARG A 314 1.17 -25.70 8.32
C ARG A 314 -0.04 -25.68 9.25
N ILE A 315 -0.21 -24.61 10.03
CA ILE A 315 -1.36 -24.45 10.92
C ILE A 315 -2.65 -24.34 10.10
N GLY A 316 -2.64 -23.56 9.01
CA GLY A 316 -3.76 -23.47 8.08
C GLY A 316 -4.16 -24.82 7.50
N ALA A 317 -3.20 -25.60 6.99
CA ALA A 317 -3.44 -26.92 6.41
C ALA A 317 -3.96 -27.93 7.45
N ALA A 318 -3.42 -27.92 8.67
CA ALA A 318 -3.90 -28.76 9.77
C ALA A 318 -5.35 -28.42 10.14
N GLN A 319 -5.68 -27.14 10.27
CA GLN A 319 -7.03 -26.68 10.59
C GLN A 319 -8.05 -26.97 9.48
N ILE A 320 -7.63 -26.91 8.22
CA ILE A 320 -8.47 -27.31 7.08
C ILE A 320 -8.77 -28.81 7.15
N ARG A 321 -7.76 -29.64 7.41
CA ARG A 321 -7.91 -31.08 7.58
C ARG A 321 -8.87 -31.40 8.73
N ASP A 322 -8.71 -30.71 9.86
CA ASP A 322 -9.54 -30.93 11.05
C ASP A 322 -10.99 -30.45 10.82
N ARG A 323 -11.21 -29.34 10.11
CA ARG A 323 -12.57 -28.92 9.70
C ARG A 323 -13.24 -29.91 8.75
N ILE A 324 -12.50 -30.46 7.78
CA ILE A 324 -13.02 -31.49 6.87
C ILE A 324 -13.34 -32.78 7.63
N ALA A 325 -12.51 -33.17 8.60
CA ALA A 325 -12.71 -34.37 9.41
C ALA A 325 -13.86 -34.22 10.43
N SER A 326 -14.05 -33.03 10.98
CA SER A 326 -15.02 -32.79 12.06
C SER A 326 -16.48 -32.79 11.59
N GLY A 327 -16.78 -32.44 10.33
CA GLY A 327 -18.16 -32.43 9.81
C GLY A 327 -19.13 -31.49 10.54
N THR A 328 -18.68 -30.74 11.56
CA THR A 328 -19.52 -29.97 12.44
C THR A 328 -19.81 -28.61 11.83
N VAL A 329 -21.08 -28.39 11.44
CA VAL A 329 -21.60 -27.07 11.09
C VAL A 329 -21.78 -26.28 12.40
N ALA A 330 -20.68 -25.78 12.96
CA ALA A 330 -20.76 -24.77 14.00
C ALA A 330 -21.46 -23.54 13.42
N LYS A 331 -22.33 -22.90 14.22
CA LYS A 331 -23.05 -21.70 13.82
C LYS A 331 -22.03 -20.56 13.61
N VAL A 332 -21.64 -20.34 12.36
CA VAL A 332 -20.67 -19.30 11.99
C VAL A 332 -21.29 -17.94 12.26
N LEU A 333 -20.59 -17.09 13.02
CA LEU A 333 -20.99 -15.70 13.26
C LEU A 333 -21.02 -14.95 11.93
N ARG A 334 -21.94 -13.99 11.77
CA ARG A 334 -22.01 -13.13 10.55
C ARG A 334 -20.64 -12.52 10.22
N THR A 335 -19.93 -12.06 11.25
CA THR A 335 -18.61 -11.41 11.15
C THR A 335 -17.46 -12.35 10.79
N GLU A 336 -17.70 -13.67 10.82
CA GLU A 336 -16.72 -14.72 10.49
C GLU A 336 -17.12 -15.53 9.25
N ASN A 337 -18.18 -15.11 8.56
CA ASN A 337 -18.72 -15.84 7.42
C ASN A 337 -17.94 -15.54 6.14
N ASP A 338 -16.95 -16.39 5.86
CA ASP A 338 -16.14 -16.34 4.64
C ASP A 338 -16.63 -17.22 3.50
N LEU A 339 -16.17 -16.87 2.29
CA LEU A 339 -16.21 -17.82 1.18
C LEU A 339 -15.46 -19.09 1.55
N SER A 340 -16.04 -20.24 1.20
CA SER A 340 -15.41 -21.53 1.48
C SER A 340 -14.05 -21.64 0.77
N LEU A 341 -13.10 -22.34 1.40
CA LEU A 341 -11.77 -22.56 0.82
C LEU A 341 -11.80 -23.33 -0.51
N ARG A 342 -12.88 -24.06 -0.79
CA ARG A 342 -13.10 -24.67 -2.10
C ARG A 342 -13.29 -23.61 -3.19
N VAL A 343 -14.07 -22.55 -2.90
CA VAL A 343 -14.27 -21.43 -3.83
C VAL A 343 -12.95 -20.68 -4.03
N VAL A 344 -12.16 -20.51 -2.98
CA VAL A 344 -10.81 -19.92 -3.06
C VAL A 344 -9.90 -20.72 -3.99
N GLY A 345 -9.80 -22.04 -3.78
CA GLY A 345 -8.96 -22.92 -4.61
C GLY A 345 -9.43 -22.99 -6.07
N ILE A 346 -10.74 -23.05 -6.31
CA ILE A 346 -11.31 -23.02 -7.67
C ILE A 346 -11.01 -21.67 -8.34
N GLY A 347 -11.20 -20.55 -7.63
CA GLY A 347 -10.91 -19.22 -8.14
C GLY A 347 -9.44 -19.06 -8.53
N ALA A 348 -8.51 -19.49 -7.67
CA ALA A 348 -7.08 -19.50 -7.97
C ALA A 348 -6.76 -20.39 -9.19
N GLY A 349 -7.39 -21.56 -9.29
CA GLY A 349 -7.27 -22.45 -10.45
C GLY A 349 -7.77 -21.84 -11.75
N ILE A 350 -8.90 -21.12 -11.73
CA ILE A 350 -9.43 -20.39 -12.90
C ILE A 350 -8.44 -19.31 -13.33
N ILE A 351 -7.87 -18.55 -12.40
CA ILE A 351 -6.88 -17.51 -12.71
C ILE A 351 -5.60 -18.13 -13.29
N PHE A 352 -5.11 -19.22 -12.71
CA PHE A 352 -3.99 -19.99 -13.24
C PHE A 352 -4.23 -20.43 -14.69
N LEU A 353 -5.40 -21.00 -14.97
CA LEU A 353 -5.79 -21.41 -16.32
C LEU A 353 -5.90 -20.22 -17.28
N ALA A 354 -6.49 -19.11 -16.83
CA ALA A 354 -6.61 -17.90 -17.64
C ALA A 354 -5.21 -17.36 -18.02
N LEU A 355 -4.29 -17.25 -17.07
CA LEU A 355 -2.91 -16.80 -17.32
C LEU A 355 -2.11 -17.76 -18.21
N THR A 356 -2.40 -19.06 -18.14
CA THR A 356 -1.73 -20.07 -18.96
C THR A 356 -2.25 -20.09 -20.40
N LEU A 357 -3.57 -20.01 -20.57
CA LEU A 357 -4.25 -20.21 -21.86
C LEU A 357 -4.39 -18.93 -22.67
N VAL A 358 -4.46 -17.75 -22.03
CA VAL A 358 -4.58 -16.46 -22.72
C VAL A 358 -3.19 -15.98 -23.15
N PRO A 359 -2.85 -16.01 -24.45
CA PRO A 359 -1.50 -15.68 -24.91
C PRO A 359 -1.07 -14.25 -24.59
N GLN A 360 -2.04 -13.34 -24.47
CA GLN A 360 -1.80 -11.93 -24.20
C GLN A 360 -1.29 -11.67 -22.77
N ALA A 361 -1.49 -12.60 -21.83
CA ALA A 361 -0.97 -12.44 -20.46
C ALA A 361 0.57 -12.50 -20.44
N PHE A 362 1.13 -13.45 -21.19
CA PHE A 362 2.58 -13.65 -21.34
C PHE A 362 2.95 -13.68 -22.83
N SER A 363 2.80 -12.53 -23.49
CA SER A 363 3.06 -12.35 -24.92
C SER A 363 4.50 -12.68 -25.33
N SER A 364 5.45 -12.58 -24.40
CA SER A 364 6.86 -12.88 -24.58
C SER A 364 7.23 -14.36 -24.47
N ILE A 365 6.29 -15.21 -24.04
CA ILE A 365 6.53 -16.65 -23.89
C ILE A 365 5.75 -17.41 -24.96
N ASP A 366 6.45 -18.02 -25.92
CA ASP A 366 5.83 -18.66 -27.08
C ASP A 366 5.17 -20.01 -26.78
N PHE A 367 5.69 -20.75 -25.79
CA PHE A 367 5.23 -22.12 -25.49
C PHE A 367 4.36 -22.17 -24.22
N THR A 368 3.26 -22.93 -24.30
CA THR A 368 2.25 -23.02 -23.23
C THR A 368 2.81 -23.49 -21.89
N VAL A 369 3.81 -24.38 -21.89
CA VAL A 369 4.46 -24.84 -20.64
C VAL A 369 5.17 -23.68 -19.94
N GLY A 370 5.80 -22.77 -20.69
CA GLY A 370 6.45 -21.58 -20.12
C GLY A 370 5.45 -20.62 -19.51
N ARG A 371 4.28 -20.47 -20.15
CA ARG A 371 3.15 -19.69 -19.59
C ARG A 371 2.58 -20.34 -18.33
N ALA A 372 2.51 -21.67 -18.29
CA ALA A 372 2.06 -22.40 -17.10
C ALA A 372 3.03 -22.22 -15.93
N VAL A 373 4.34 -22.25 -16.18
CA VAL A 373 5.35 -21.97 -15.15
C VAL A 373 5.22 -20.52 -14.66
N ALA A 374 5.10 -19.55 -15.57
CA ALA A 374 4.91 -18.15 -15.19
C ALA A 374 3.61 -17.93 -14.40
N ALA A 375 2.50 -18.54 -14.82
CA ALA A 375 1.23 -18.49 -14.11
C ALA A 375 1.32 -19.13 -12.72
N PHE A 376 2.05 -20.24 -12.58
CA PHE A 376 2.28 -20.87 -11.29
C PHE A 376 3.06 -19.94 -10.35
N LEU A 377 4.09 -19.26 -10.86
CA LEU A 377 4.85 -18.29 -10.08
C LEU A 377 3.96 -17.13 -9.61
N VAL A 378 3.07 -16.61 -10.47
CA VAL A 378 2.11 -15.54 -10.10
C VAL A 378 1.08 -15.99 -9.06
N VAL A 379 0.71 -17.26 -9.04
CA VAL A 379 -0.24 -17.79 -8.04
C VAL A 379 0.45 -18.07 -6.70
N LEU A 380 1.75 -18.40 -6.73
CA LEU A 380 2.53 -18.76 -5.56
C LEU A 380 3.13 -17.54 -4.84
N PHE A 381 3.58 -16.55 -5.60
CA PHE A 381 4.24 -15.32 -5.15
C PHE A 381 3.36 -14.11 -5.43
#